data_AF-A0AAE8FTZ9-F1
#
_entry.id   AF-A0AAE8FTZ9-F1
#
_cell.length_a   1.000
_cell.length_b   1.000
_cell.length_c   1.000
_cell.angle_alpha   90.00
_cell.angle_beta   90.00
_cell.angle_gamma   90.00
#
_symmetry.space_group_name_H-M   'P 1'
#
loop_
_entity.id
_entity.type
_entity.pdbx_description
1 polymer ?
#
loop_
_entity_poly.entity_id
_entity_poly.type
_entity_poly.pdbx_seq_one_letter_code
_entity_poly.pdbx_strand_id
1 'polypeptide(L)'
;MLSHIFLDSNGQFQWASVAAITSIITALVSVYVAVNSHLNNKKSQKLQRELNDEALKLQRELNRDNFKGNIVAKARIEWIQEVRKKSVDFISACNRLFTYIKNENTFDLKIVEELKSDVKRNATLLILYFGPDNGKNKNNDLIVYLIDLLSSKLLNKDGYYDKQHIILLEDYVDVLRDFLRIYFKAEWKRANREISDEEVQIYLEKNEYYVRIMNICERNLACYEEWVENFYDQLEEENNKS
;
A
#
# COMPACT_ATOMS: atom_id res chain seq x y z
N MET A 1 -25.39 27.13 83.80
CA MET A 1 -25.19 25.73 83.39
C MET A 1 -23.99 25.56 82.45
N LEU A 2 -23.79 26.44 81.46
CA LEU A 2 -22.55 26.48 80.63
C LEU A 2 -21.32 27.02 81.37
N SER A 3 -21.50 27.84 82.42
CA SER A 3 -20.42 28.45 83.21
C SER A 3 -19.55 27.44 83.95
N HIS A 4 -20.11 26.32 84.42
CA HIS A 4 -19.35 25.27 85.13
C HIS A 4 -18.49 24.40 84.21
N ILE A 5 -18.62 24.54 82.89
CA ILE A 5 -17.77 23.84 81.92
C ILE A 5 -16.45 24.58 81.73
N PHE A 6 -16.43 25.91 81.84
CA PHE A 6 -15.26 26.74 81.57
C PHE A 6 -14.66 27.40 82.83
N LEU A 7 -15.34 27.36 83.98
CA LEU A 7 -14.91 27.99 85.23
C LEU A 7 -15.06 27.02 86.42
N ASP A 8 -14.01 26.91 87.23
CA ASP A 8 -13.97 26.13 88.48
C ASP A 8 -14.76 26.81 89.62
N SER A 9 -15.02 26.12 90.74
CA SER A 9 -15.74 26.66 91.91
C SER A 9 -15.09 27.91 92.52
N ASN A 10 -13.83 28.20 92.17
CA ASN A 10 -13.05 29.37 92.59
C ASN A 10 -13.02 30.51 91.54
N GLY A 11 -13.77 30.39 90.44
CA GLY A 11 -13.83 31.40 89.37
C GLY A 11 -12.63 31.39 88.41
N GLN A 12 -11.74 30.38 88.48
CA GLN A 12 -10.60 30.23 87.58
C GLN A 12 -10.96 29.43 86.32
N PHE A 13 -10.41 29.85 85.18
CA PHE A 13 -10.71 29.27 83.87
C PHE A 13 -10.12 27.86 83.70
N GLN A 14 -10.96 26.87 83.38
CA GLN A 14 -10.57 25.48 83.23
C GLN A 14 -10.07 25.19 81.81
N TRP A 15 -8.76 25.35 81.58
CA TRP A 15 -8.09 25.04 80.31
C TRP A 15 -8.28 23.58 79.86
N ALA A 16 -8.44 22.65 80.81
CA ALA A 16 -8.68 21.23 80.52
C ALA A 16 -9.98 21.00 79.75
N SER A 17 -11.05 21.73 80.08
CA SER A 17 -12.36 21.60 79.43
C SER A 17 -12.35 22.17 78.02
N VAL A 18 -11.64 23.29 77.80
CA VAL A 18 -11.41 23.84 76.45
C VAL A 18 -10.60 22.86 75.60
N ALA A 19 -9.52 22.29 76.16
CA ALA A 19 -8.70 21.29 75.48
C ALA A 19 -9.48 20.01 75.14
N ALA A 20 -10.40 19.57 76.01
CA ALA A 20 -11.28 18.44 75.75
C ALA A 20 -12.24 18.71 74.58
N ILE A 21 -12.84 19.90 74.52
CA ILE A 21 -13.73 20.27 73.40
C ILE A 21 -12.94 20.42 72.10
N THR A 22 -11.77 21.06 72.11
CA THR A 22 -10.94 21.22 70.91
C THR A 22 -10.40 19.89 70.38
N SER A 23 -10.04 18.96 71.26
CA SER A 23 -9.61 17.60 70.88
C SER A 23 -10.74 16.77 70.25
N ILE A 24 -11.98 16.88 70.73
CA ILE A 24 -13.15 16.22 70.12
C ILE A 24 -13.42 16.81 68.73
N ILE A 25 -13.41 18.14 68.59
CA ILE A 25 -13.65 18.80 67.30
C ILE A 25 -12.57 18.41 66.27
N THR A 26 -11.29 18.42 66.67
CA THR A 26 -10.19 18.00 65.79
C THR A 26 -10.26 16.50 65.44
N ALA A 27 -10.67 15.64 66.37
CA ALA A 27 -10.92 14.22 66.08
C ALA A 27 -12.06 14.02 65.05
N LEU A 28 -13.16 14.77 65.16
CA LEU A 28 -14.27 14.69 64.19
C LEU A 28 -13.88 15.21 62.80
N VAL A 29 -13.16 16.34 62.73
CA VAL A 29 -12.66 16.90 61.46
C VAL A 29 -11.69 15.95 60.78
N SER A 30 -10.77 15.32 61.53
CA SER A 30 -9.81 14.36 60.99
C SER A 30 -10.47 13.09 60.46
N VAL A 31 -11.51 12.57 61.13
CA VAL A 31 -12.32 11.44 60.62
C VAL A 31 -13.06 11.84 59.34
N TYR A 32 -13.69 13.02 59.29
CA TYR A 32 -14.37 13.52 58.10
C TYR A 32 -13.42 13.63 56.91
N VAL A 33 -12.24 14.24 57.11
CA VAL A 33 -11.20 14.36 56.08
C VAL A 33 -10.70 12.98 55.63
N ALA A 34 -10.50 12.04 56.55
CA ALA A 34 -10.06 10.68 56.22
C ALA A 34 -11.09 9.91 55.38
N VAL A 35 -12.38 9.98 55.72
CA VAL A 35 -13.45 9.33 54.96
C VAL A 35 -13.58 9.93 53.56
N ASN A 36 -13.58 11.27 53.44
CA ASN A 36 -13.70 11.94 52.15
C ASN A 36 -12.47 11.68 51.26
N SER A 37 -11.27 11.69 51.86
CA SER A 37 -10.02 11.30 51.21
C SER A 37 -10.07 9.86 50.69
N HIS A 38 -10.57 8.90 51.48
CA HIS A 38 -10.66 7.50 51.06
C HIS A 38 -11.64 7.30 49.89
N LEU A 39 -12.79 7.97 49.92
CA LEU A 39 -13.77 7.93 48.82
C LEU A 39 -13.21 8.55 47.53
N ASN A 40 -12.53 9.69 47.63
CA ASN A 40 -11.89 10.35 46.50
C ASN A 40 -10.72 9.53 45.94
N ASN A 41 -9.92 8.91 46.79
CA ASN A 41 -8.85 7.99 46.37
C ASN A 41 -9.39 6.77 45.63
N LYS A 42 -10.51 6.18 46.08
CA LYS A 42 -11.17 5.08 45.36
C LYS A 42 -11.68 5.50 43.98
N LYS A 43 -12.30 6.67 43.87
CA LYS A 43 -12.74 7.23 42.57
C LYS A 43 -11.55 7.48 41.66
N SER A 44 -10.48 8.10 42.18
CA SER A 44 -9.24 8.35 41.45
C SER A 44 -8.58 7.06 40.96
N GLN A 45 -8.50 6.02 41.80
CA GLN A 45 -7.97 4.71 41.41
C GLN A 45 -8.80 4.02 40.32
N LYS A 46 -10.14 4.13 40.37
CA LYS A 46 -11.01 3.58 39.31
C LYS A 46 -10.77 4.30 37.99
N LEU A 47 -10.78 5.63 38.01
CA LEU A 47 -10.50 6.45 36.82
C LEU A 47 -9.11 6.14 36.24
N GLN A 48 -8.08 5.98 37.08
CA GLN A 48 -6.74 5.58 36.63
C GLN A 48 -6.73 4.20 35.96
N ARG A 49 -7.51 3.24 36.46
CA ARG A 49 -7.63 1.92 35.81
C ARG A 49 -8.32 2.02 34.46
N GLU A 50 -9.42 2.76 34.38
CA GLU A 50 -10.15 2.98 33.12
C GLU A 50 -9.27 3.66 32.06
N LEU A 51 -8.54 4.72 32.44
CA LEU A 51 -7.59 5.39 31.56
C LEU A 51 -6.44 4.47 31.12
N ASN A 52 -5.92 3.62 32.02
CA ASN A 52 -4.89 2.64 31.68
C ASN A 52 -5.42 1.56 30.73
N ASP A 53 -6.65 1.09 30.94
CA ASP A 53 -7.29 0.10 30.08
C ASP A 53 -7.58 0.68 28.69
N GLU A 54 -8.02 1.94 28.61
CA GLU A 54 -8.21 2.66 27.35
C GLU A 54 -6.88 2.91 26.62
N ALA A 55 -5.84 3.36 27.34
CA ALA A 55 -4.50 3.51 26.78
C ALA A 55 -3.93 2.18 26.25
N LEU A 56 -4.15 1.08 26.98
CA LEU A 56 -3.72 -0.26 26.55
C LEU A 56 -4.48 -0.73 25.31
N LYS A 57 -5.78 -0.45 25.21
CA LYS A 57 -6.58 -0.75 24.01
C LYS A 57 -6.07 0.04 22.81
N LEU A 58 -5.88 1.35 22.96
CA LEU A 58 -5.34 2.21 21.91
C LEU A 58 -3.95 1.75 21.46
N GLN A 59 -3.08 1.39 22.40
CA GLN A 59 -1.75 0.86 22.08
C GLN A 59 -1.83 -0.46 21.29
N ARG A 60 -2.75 -1.36 21.64
CA ARG A 60 -2.97 -2.60 20.88
C ARG A 60 -3.50 -2.35 19.47
N GLU A 61 -4.39 -1.37 19.31
CA GLU A 61 -4.92 -0.97 18.00
C GLU A 61 -3.82 -0.40 17.11
N LEU A 62 -3.06 0.58 17.61
CA LEU A 62 -1.91 1.14 16.91
C LEU A 62 -0.88 0.06 16.52
N ASN A 63 -0.60 -0.89 17.42
CA ASN A 63 0.31 -2.00 17.12
C ASN A 63 -0.23 -2.90 16.01
N ARG A 64 -1.53 -3.20 16.00
CA ARG A 64 -2.16 -4.01 14.94
C ARG A 64 -2.14 -3.28 13.60
N ASP A 65 -2.45 -2.00 13.58
CA ASP A 65 -2.47 -1.21 12.36
C ASP A 65 -1.06 -1.03 11.79
N ASN A 66 -0.08 -0.76 12.66
CA ASN A 66 1.33 -0.73 12.28
C ASN A 66 1.78 -2.08 11.72
N PHE A 67 1.43 -3.19 12.37
CA PHE A 67 1.77 -4.53 11.91
C PHE A 67 1.15 -4.85 10.54
N LYS A 68 -0.15 -4.61 10.38
CA LYS A 68 -0.85 -4.80 9.09
C LYS A 68 -0.21 -3.93 7.99
N GLY A 69 -0.01 -2.65 8.26
CA GLY A 69 0.61 -1.74 7.31
C GLY A 69 2.04 -2.15 6.96
N ASN A 70 2.80 -2.72 7.90
CA ASN A 70 4.15 -3.22 7.64
C ASN A 70 4.13 -4.49 6.77
N ILE A 71 3.17 -5.40 6.98
CA ILE A 71 3.00 -6.58 6.13
C ILE A 71 2.65 -6.16 4.70
N VAL A 72 1.70 -5.24 4.53
CA VAL A 72 1.28 -4.75 3.20
C VAL A 72 2.45 -4.07 2.48
N ALA A 73 3.20 -3.20 3.17
CA ALA A 73 4.39 -2.56 2.62
C ALA A 73 5.43 -3.59 2.16
N LYS A 74 5.68 -4.62 2.98
CA LYS A 74 6.63 -5.69 2.66
C LYS A 74 6.19 -6.50 1.43
N ALA A 75 4.93 -6.92 1.38
CA ALA A 75 4.38 -7.65 0.25
C ALA A 75 4.47 -6.82 -1.05
N ARG A 76 4.22 -5.51 -0.98
CA ARG A 76 4.36 -4.61 -2.12
C ARG A 76 5.82 -4.46 -2.57
N ILE A 77 6.77 -4.36 -1.63
CA ILE A 77 8.20 -4.33 -1.96
C ILE A 77 8.65 -5.64 -2.63
N GLU A 78 8.23 -6.78 -2.10
CA GLU A 78 8.50 -8.10 -2.69
C GLU A 78 7.91 -8.21 -4.11
N TRP A 79 6.65 -7.79 -4.29
CA TRP A 79 6.03 -7.70 -5.61
C TRP A 79 6.86 -6.82 -6.56
N ILE A 80 7.25 -5.59 -6.19
CA ILE A 80 8.10 -4.73 -7.03
C ILE A 80 9.41 -5.43 -7.41
N GLN A 81 10.05 -6.14 -6.47
CA GLN A 81 11.30 -6.83 -6.74
C GLN A 81 11.14 -7.98 -7.73
N GLU A 82 10.10 -8.79 -7.58
CA GLU A 82 9.83 -9.91 -8.49
C GLU A 82 9.42 -9.42 -9.88
N VAL A 83 8.55 -8.40 -9.96
CA VAL A 83 8.16 -7.82 -11.25
C VAL A 83 9.36 -7.24 -11.97
N ARG A 84 10.27 -6.51 -11.28
CA ARG A 84 11.49 -6.00 -11.91
C ARG A 84 12.35 -7.09 -12.54
N LYS A 85 12.49 -8.24 -11.87
CA LYS A 85 13.22 -9.39 -12.42
C LYS A 85 12.52 -9.90 -13.69
N LYS A 86 11.19 -10.07 -13.64
CA LYS A 86 10.42 -10.54 -14.80
C LYS A 86 10.38 -9.57 -15.97
N SER A 87 10.37 -8.26 -15.69
CA SER A 87 10.53 -7.23 -16.72
C SER A 87 11.88 -7.35 -17.42
N VAL A 88 12.97 -7.56 -16.66
CA VAL A 88 14.31 -7.77 -17.23
C VAL A 88 14.36 -9.07 -18.05
N ASP A 89 13.76 -10.15 -17.57
CA ASP A 89 13.69 -11.43 -18.30
C ASP A 89 12.98 -11.25 -19.67
N PHE A 90 11.84 -10.54 -19.68
CA PHE A 90 11.08 -10.25 -20.90
C PHE A 90 11.82 -9.33 -21.87
N ILE A 91 12.35 -8.20 -21.38
CA ILE A 91 13.13 -7.26 -22.20
C ILE A 91 14.35 -7.96 -22.81
N SER A 92 15.02 -8.81 -22.03
CA SER A 92 16.17 -9.58 -22.51
C SER A 92 15.78 -10.61 -23.57
N ALA A 93 14.62 -11.26 -23.44
CA ALA A 93 14.10 -12.15 -24.46
C ALA A 93 13.83 -11.41 -25.78
N CYS A 94 13.21 -10.22 -25.72
CA CYS A 94 12.98 -9.38 -26.90
C CYS A 94 14.30 -9.00 -27.58
N ASN A 95 15.27 -8.49 -26.80
CA ASN A 95 16.56 -8.05 -27.32
C ASN A 95 17.38 -9.19 -27.95
N ARG A 96 17.32 -10.41 -27.40
CA ARG A 96 17.95 -11.58 -28.01
C ARG A 96 17.35 -11.87 -29.39
N LEU A 97 16.02 -11.83 -29.52
CA LEU A 97 15.35 -12.02 -30.79
C LEU A 97 15.68 -10.91 -31.80
N PHE A 98 15.66 -9.64 -31.39
CA PHE A 98 16.06 -8.51 -32.24
C PHE A 98 17.49 -8.65 -32.74
N THR A 99 18.42 -9.01 -31.84
CA THR A 99 19.83 -9.21 -32.18
C THR A 99 20.00 -10.30 -33.23
N TYR A 100 19.31 -11.43 -33.05
CA TYR A 100 19.34 -12.54 -33.99
C TYR A 100 18.80 -12.10 -35.37
N ILE A 101 17.62 -11.47 -35.41
CA ILE A 101 17.00 -11.02 -36.66
C ILE A 101 17.87 -10.00 -37.42
N LYS A 102 18.58 -9.12 -36.71
CA LYS A 102 19.41 -8.08 -37.33
C LYS A 102 20.75 -8.60 -37.86
N ASN A 103 21.35 -9.57 -37.17
CA ASN A 103 22.73 -10.00 -37.43
C ASN A 103 22.81 -11.23 -38.34
N GLU A 104 21.79 -12.07 -38.39
CA GLU A 104 21.82 -13.30 -39.18
C GLU A 104 21.41 -13.07 -40.63
N ASN A 105 22.28 -13.47 -41.56
CA ASN A 105 22.00 -13.41 -42.99
C ASN A 105 21.05 -14.54 -43.46
N THR A 106 20.94 -15.60 -42.66
CA THR A 106 20.08 -16.77 -42.91
C THR A 106 19.36 -17.15 -41.62
N PHE A 107 18.03 -17.21 -41.66
CA PHE A 107 17.23 -17.57 -40.50
C PHE A 107 17.24 -19.07 -40.26
N ASP A 108 17.85 -19.52 -39.16
CA ASP A 108 17.62 -20.84 -38.62
C ASP A 108 16.26 -20.85 -37.92
N LEU A 109 15.28 -21.49 -38.55
CA LEU A 109 13.90 -21.57 -38.06
C LEU A 109 13.83 -22.11 -36.62
N LYS A 110 14.68 -23.07 -36.25
CA LYS A 110 14.67 -23.66 -34.92
C LYS A 110 15.08 -22.64 -33.86
N ILE A 111 16.13 -21.87 -34.14
CA ILE A 111 16.62 -20.82 -33.21
C ILE A 111 15.56 -19.73 -33.07
N VAL A 112 14.93 -19.31 -34.17
CA VAL A 112 13.85 -18.31 -34.13
C VAL A 112 12.67 -18.80 -33.30
N GLU A 113 12.25 -20.05 -33.48
CA GLU A 113 11.15 -20.64 -32.70
C GLU A 113 11.47 -20.72 -31.20
N GLU A 114 12.71 -21.09 -30.85
CA GLU A 114 13.18 -21.10 -29.46
C GLU A 114 13.15 -19.69 -28.85
N LEU A 115 13.66 -18.67 -29.56
CA LEU A 115 13.64 -17.28 -29.12
C LEU A 115 12.21 -16.72 -29.01
N LYS A 116 11.32 -17.06 -29.95
CA LYS A 116 9.89 -16.72 -29.90
C LYS A 116 9.21 -17.35 -28.68
N SER A 117 9.48 -18.63 -28.42
CA SER A 117 8.96 -19.34 -27.26
C SER A 117 9.41 -18.67 -25.96
N ASP A 118 10.67 -18.24 -25.89
CA ASP A 118 11.22 -17.48 -24.77
C ASP A 118 10.51 -16.13 -24.57
N VAL A 119 10.26 -15.37 -25.65
CA VAL A 119 9.49 -14.11 -25.59
C VAL A 119 8.08 -14.40 -25.05
N LYS A 120 7.37 -15.36 -25.63
CA LYS A 120 6.00 -15.73 -25.22
C LYS A 120 5.93 -16.10 -23.75
N ARG A 121 6.84 -16.97 -23.29
CA ARG A 121 6.88 -17.42 -21.89
C ARG A 121 7.06 -16.25 -20.94
N ASN A 122 8.03 -15.37 -21.21
CA ASN A 122 8.32 -14.25 -20.32
C ASN A 122 7.23 -13.18 -20.37
N ALA A 123 6.58 -12.97 -21.51
CA ALA A 123 5.42 -12.11 -21.65
C ALA A 123 4.26 -12.57 -20.77
N THR A 124 3.86 -13.85 -20.90
CA THR A 124 2.79 -14.44 -20.08
C THR A 124 3.12 -14.31 -18.60
N LEU A 125 4.34 -14.66 -18.19
CA LEU A 125 4.74 -14.55 -16.79
C LEU A 125 4.68 -13.11 -16.27
N LEU A 126 5.07 -12.12 -17.07
CA LEU A 126 5.05 -10.73 -16.65
C LEU A 126 3.62 -10.19 -16.57
N ILE A 127 2.75 -10.50 -17.53
CA ILE A 127 1.33 -10.08 -17.52
C ILE A 127 0.61 -10.58 -16.25
N LEU A 128 0.91 -11.81 -15.81
CA LEU A 128 0.29 -12.39 -14.60
C LEU A 128 0.54 -11.58 -13.32
N TYR A 129 1.59 -10.75 -13.26
CA TYR A 129 1.85 -9.89 -12.10
C TYR A 129 0.97 -8.64 -12.04
N PHE A 130 0.37 -8.24 -13.16
CA PHE A 130 -0.42 -7.02 -13.25
C PHE A 130 -1.93 -7.26 -13.15
N GLY A 131 -2.37 -8.51 -13.37
CA GLY A 131 -3.74 -8.99 -13.11
C GLY A 131 -4.86 -8.21 -13.83
N PRO A 132 -6.08 -8.75 -13.92
CA PRO A 132 -7.26 -7.93 -14.11
C PRO A 132 -7.63 -7.33 -12.74
N ASP A 133 -7.23 -6.09 -12.48
CA ASP A 133 -7.67 -5.40 -11.27
C ASP A 133 -9.14 -4.98 -11.45
N ASN A 134 -10.00 -5.30 -10.47
CA ASN A 134 -11.43 -4.92 -10.47
C ASN A 134 -11.66 -3.39 -10.50
N GLY A 135 -10.60 -2.59 -10.34
CA GLY A 135 -10.60 -1.15 -10.59
C GLY A 135 -9.68 -0.86 -11.76
N LYS A 136 -10.24 -0.23 -12.82
CA LYS A 136 -9.49 0.21 -14.00
C LYS A 136 -8.21 0.94 -13.59
N ASN A 137 -7.07 0.26 -13.68
CA ASN A 137 -5.77 0.82 -13.40
C ASN A 137 -5.04 1.02 -14.73
N LYS A 138 -5.25 2.19 -15.32
CA LYS A 138 -4.69 2.57 -16.62
C LYS A 138 -3.18 2.33 -16.76
N ASN A 139 -2.44 2.30 -15.64
CA ASN A 139 -1.00 2.03 -15.64
C ASN A 139 -0.71 0.53 -15.85
N ASN A 140 -1.46 -0.34 -15.19
CA ASN A 140 -1.36 -1.78 -15.39
C ASN A 140 -1.85 -2.13 -16.80
N ASP A 141 -2.96 -1.54 -17.24
CA ASP A 141 -3.54 -1.75 -18.56
C ASP A 141 -2.53 -1.37 -19.67
N LEU A 142 -1.84 -0.22 -19.51
CA LEU A 142 -0.78 0.17 -20.43
C LEU A 142 0.39 -0.83 -20.46
N ILE A 143 0.83 -1.33 -19.30
CA ILE A 143 1.93 -2.31 -19.24
C ILE A 143 1.53 -3.59 -19.97
N VAL A 144 0.33 -4.10 -19.70
CA VAL A 144 -0.20 -5.31 -20.36
C VAL A 144 -0.32 -5.09 -21.86
N TYR A 145 -0.88 -3.97 -22.30
CA TYR A 145 -0.94 -3.58 -23.70
C TYR A 145 0.45 -3.57 -24.37
N LEU A 146 1.46 -2.94 -23.76
CA LEU A 146 2.80 -2.86 -24.34
C LEU A 146 3.46 -4.24 -24.44
N ILE A 147 3.28 -5.10 -23.43
CA ILE A 147 3.79 -6.47 -23.45
C ILE A 147 3.11 -7.29 -24.56
N ASP A 148 1.79 -7.17 -24.70
CA ASP A 148 1.03 -7.91 -25.70
C ASP A 148 1.29 -7.41 -27.13
N LEU A 149 1.41 -6.10 -27.32
CA LEU A 149 1.86 -5.49 -28.57
C LEU A 149 3.22 -6.05 -28.99
N LEU A 150 4.21 -5.98 -28.10
CA LEU A 150 5.56 -6.48 -28.39
C LEU A 150 5.53 -7.98 -28.69
N SER A 151 4.82 -8.76 -27.88
CA SER A 151 4.75 -10.22 -28.01
C SER A 151 4.04 -10.63 -29.29
N SER A 152 2.88 -10.06 -29.61
CA SER A 152 2.12 -10.38 -30.83
C SER A 152 2.91 -10.06 -32.10
N LYS A 153 3.55 -8.88 -32.14
CA LYS A 153 4.39 -8.46 -33.27
C LYS A 153 5.66 -9.29 -33.40
N LEU A 154 6.29 -9.68 -32.28
CA LEU A 154 7.47 -10.53 -32.30
C LEU A 154 7.15 -11.99 -32.63
N LEU A 155 5.99 -12.50 -32.23
CA LEU A 155 5.61 -13.88 -32.51
C LEU A 155 5.23 -14.09 -33.96
N ASN A 156 4.82 -13.03 -34.67
CA ASN A 156 4.52 -12.96 -36.11
C ASN A 156 4.36 -14.34 -36.78
N LYS A 157 3.10 -14.79 -36.90
CA LYS A 157 2.77 -16.09 -37.53
C LYS A 157 3.10 -16.14 -39.02
N ASP A 158 3.19 -14.98 -39.67
CA ASP A 158 3.46 -14.84 -41.10
C ASP A 158 4.98 -14.78 -41.40
N GLY A 159 5.83 -14.76 -40.37
CA GLY A 159 7.26 -15.05 -40.46
C GLY A 159 8.16 -13.93 -41.04
N TYR A 160 7.61 -12.78 -41.43
CA TYR A 160 8.41 -11.70 -42.04
C TYR A 160 8.77 -10.57 -41.06
N TYR A 161 10.07 -10.33 -40.87
CA TYR A 161 10.57 -9.20 -40.11
C TYR A 161 11.25 -8.20 -41.04
N ASP A 162 10.62 -7.04 -41.24
CA ASP A 162 11.30 -5.90 -41.83
C ASP A 162 12.21 -5.24 -40.78
N LYS A 163 13.41 -4.80 -41.19
CA LYS A 163 14.36 -4.12 -40.31
C LYS A 163 13.78 -2.86 -39.71
N GLN A 164 12.97 -2.09 -40.46
CA GLN A 164 12.32 -0.90 -39.91
C GLN A 164 11.28 -1.27 -38.84
N HIS A 165 10.59 -2.40 -39.02
CA HIS A 165 9.65 -2.91 -38.03
C HIS A 165 10.35 -3.33 -36.74
N ILE A 166 11.52 -3.96 -36.83
CA ILE A 166 12.33 -4.31 -35.64
C ILE A 166 12.79 -3.06 -34.89
N ILE A 167 13.26 -2.03 -35.59
CA ILE A 167 13.67 -0.76 -34.94
C ILE A 167 12.50 -0.16 -34.15
N LEU A 168 11.31 -0.12 -34.75
CA LEU A 168 10.12 0.37 -34.06
C LEU A 168 9.79 -0.45 -32.80
N LEU A 169 9.95 -1.78 -32.84
CA LEU A 169 9.73 -2.64 -31.68
C LEU A 169 10.78 -2.45 -30.59
N GLU A 170 12.03 -2.14 -30.95
CA GLU A 170 13.07 -1.73 -29.99
C GLU A 170 12.68 -0.45 -29.26
N ASP A 171 12.14 0.55 -29.98
CA ASP A 171 11.63 1.78 -29.37
C ASP A 171 10.49 1.49 -28.37
N TYR A 172 9.59 0.55 -28.68
CA TYR A 172 8.53 0.15 -27.75
C TYR A 172 9.06 -0.61 -26.52
N VAL A 173 10.15 -1.38 -26.65
CA VAL A 173 10.85 -1.98 -25.49
C VAL A 173 11.42 -0.89 -24.59
N ASP A 174 11.99 0.17 -25.17
CA ASP A 174 12.50 1.31 -24.42
C ASP A 174 11.37 2.08 -23.71
N VAL A 175 10.24 2.30 -24.39
CA VAL A 175 9.02 2.88 -23.78
C VAL A 175 8.54 2.05 -22.59
N LEU A 176 8.44 0.72 -22.73
CA LEU A 176 8.05 -0.16 -21.64
C LEU A 176 9.03 -0.08 -20.46
N ARG A 177 10.35 -0.12 -20.73
CA ARG A 177 11.38 0.01 -19.71
C ARG A 177 11.24 1.31 -18.93
N ASP A 178 11.10 2.42 -19.64
CA ASP A 178 11.07 3.74 -19.03
C ASP A 178 9.77 3.95 -18.23
N PHE A 179 8.64 3.47 -18.75
CA PHE A 179 7.38 3.45 -18.02
C PHE A 179 7.48 2.65 -16.72
N LEU A 180 7.96 1.40 -16.78
CA LEU A 180 8.14 0.54 -15.60
C LEU A 180 9.08 1.17 -14.57
N ARG A 181 10.16 1.81 -15.01
CA ARG A 181 11.09 2.52 -14.11
C ARG A 181 10.39 3.64 -13.34
N ILE A 182 9.55 4.44 -14.01
CA ILE A 182 8.81 5.53 -13.38
C ILE A 182 7.71 4.96 -12.46
N TYR A 183 6.94 4.00 -12.96
CA TYR A 183 5.83 3.38 -12.23
C TYR A 183 6.32 2.69 -10.95
N PHE A 184 7.37 1.86 -11.03
CA PHE A 184 7.94 1.21 -9.85
C PHE A 184 8.59 2.18 -8.87
N LYS A 185 8.98 3.38 -9.30
CA LYS A 185 9.45 4.41 -8.38
C LYS A 185 8.29 4.98 -7.56
N ALA A 186 7.12 5.17 -8.18
CA ALA A 186 5.91 5.58 -7.48
C ALA A 186 5.43 4.50 -6.49
N GLU A 187 5.33 3.24 -6.94
CA GLU A 187 4.94 2.12 -6.07
C GLU A 187 5.93 1.89 -4.93
N TRP A 188 7.23 2.11 -5.15
CA TRP A 188 8.23 2.07 -4.09
C TRP A 188 7.97 3.15 -3.02
N LYS A 189 7.67 4.38 -3.43
CA LYS A 189 7.36 5.48 -2.51
C LYS A 189 6.07 5.18 -1.73
N ARG A 190 5.04 4.70 -2.41
CA ARG A 190 3.78 4.26 -1.81
C ARG A 190 4.01 3.16 -0.76
N ALA A 191 4.82 2.15 -1.09
CA ALA A 191 5.15 1.07 -0.15
C ALA A 191 5.88 1.57 1.10
N ASN A 192 6.75 2.58 0.96
CA ASN A 192 7.46 3.20 2.08
C ASN A 192 6.66 4.29 2.80
N ARG A 193 5.37 4.47 2.47
CA ARG A 193 4.49 5.52 3.02
C ARG A 193 5.03 6.95 2.80
N GLU A 194 5.84 7.16 1.77
CA GLU A 194 6.31 8.49 1.36
C GLU A 194 5.23 9.27 0.60
N ILE A 195 4.30 8.55 -0.02
CA ILE A 195 3.09 9.08 -0.68
C ILE A 195 1.91 8.17 -0.35
N SER A 196 0.69 8.72 -0.29
CA SER A 196 -0.54 7.95 -0.11
C SER A 196 -0.97 7.24 -1.40
N ASP A 197 -1.96 6.37 -1.29
CA ASP A 197 -2.53 5.65 -2.45
C ASP A 197 -3.15 6.64 -3.47
N GLU A 198 -3.78 7.71 -2.99
CA GLU A 198 -4.38 8.77 -3.80
C GLU A 198 -3.34 9.67 -4.49
N GLU A 199 -2.14 9.77 -3.89
CA GLU A 199 -1.06 10.61 -4.40
C GLU A 199 -0.22 9.92 -5.50
N VAL A 200 -0.35 8.60 -5.68
CA VAL A 200 0.41 7.82 -6.69
C VAL A 200 0.22 8.41 -8.08
N GLN A 201 -1.02 8.62 -8.50
CA GLN A 201 -1.30 9.10 -9.86
C GLN A 201 -0.81 10.54 -10.05
N ILE A 202 -0.98 11.39 -9.03
CA ILE A 202 -0.47 12.77 -9.02
C ILE A 202 1.06 12.78 -9.12
N TYR A 203 1.74 11.84 -8.44
CA TYR A 203 3.19 11.70 -8.52
C TYR A 203 3.65 11.30 -9.93
N LEU A 204 2.95 10.37 -10.57
CA LEU A 204 3.24 9.95 -11.94
C LEU A 204 3.04 11.08 -12.95
N GLU A 205 1.94 11.82 -12.86
CA GLU A 205 1.59 12.91 -13.79
C GLU A 205 2.51 14.13 -13.68
N LYS A 206 3.30 14.26 -12.61
CA LYS A 206 4.38 15.26 -12.52
C LYS A 206 5.60 14.91 -13.37
N ASN A 207 5.75 13.66 -13.81
CA ASN A 207 6.88 13.24 -14.62
C ASN A 207 6.61 13.46 -16.12
N GLU A 208 7.45 14.25 -16.79
CA GLU A 208 7.26 14.59 -18.20
C GLU A 208 7.28 13.36 -19.13
N TYR A 209 8.10 12.35 -18.83
CA TYR A 209 8.21 11.14 -19.66
C TYR A 209 6.99 10.26 -19.48
N TYR A 210 6.47 10.15 -18.25
CA TYR A 210 5.21 9.45 -18.00
C TYR A 210 4.08 10.06 -18.85
N VAL A 211 3.90 11.38 -18.77
CA VAL A 211 2.85 12.07 -19.53
C VAL A 211 3.02 11.87 -21.04
N ARG A 212 4.25 11.97 -21.55
CA ARG A 212 4.52 11.72 -22.98
C ARG A 212 4.20 10.28 -23.39
N ILE A 213 4.62 9.29 -22.59
CA ILE A 213 4.36 7.87 -22.85
C ILE A 213 2.85 7.60 -22.88
N MET A 214 2.11 8.12 -21.88
CA MET A 214 0.65 8.01 -21.84
C MET A 214 0.02 8.60 -23.11
N ASN A 215 0.41 9.81 -23.52
CA ASN A 215 -0.14 10.45 -24.72
C ASN A 215 0.20 9.69 -26.02
N ILE A 216 1.40 9.11 -26.13
CA ILE A 216 1.81 8.31 -27.29
C ILE A 216 0.93 7.05 -27.40
N CYS A 217 0.60 6.44 -26.25
CA CYS A 217 -0.09 5.16 -26.22
C CYS A 217 -1.61 5.27 -26.07
N GLU A 218 -2.15 6.44 -25.71
CA GLU A 218 -3.56 6.65 -25.34
C GLU A 218 -4.54 6.04 -26.35
N ARG A 219 -4.39 6.41 -27.63
CA ARG A 219 -5.28 5.92 -28.70
C ARG A 219 -5.17 4.40 -28.87
N ASN A 220 -3.96 3.87 -28.85
CA ASN A 220 -3.75 2.43 -29.07
C ASN A 220 -4.21 1.60 -27.88
N LEU A 221 -4.07 2.13 -26.66
CA LEU A 221 -4.59 1.52 -25.44
C LEU A 221 -6.12 1.44 -25.47
N ALA A 222 -6.81 2.53 -25.86
CA ALA A 222 -8.27 2.51 -26.00
C ALA A 222 -8.75 1.47 -27.05
N CYS A 223 -8.07 1.38 -28.20
CA CYS A 223 -8.36 0.35 -29.19
C CYS A 223 -8.07 -1.06 -28.68
N TYR A 224 -7.04 -1.24 -27.86
CA TYR A 224 -6.71 -2.52 -27.25
C TYR A 224 -7.78 -2.97 -26.26
N GLU A 225 -8.24 -2.08 -25.38
CA GLU A 225 -9.34 -2.34 -24.44
C GLU A 225 -10.62 -2.77 -25.18
N GLU A 226 -11.01 -2.03 -26.23
CA GLU A 226 -12.15 -2.37 -27.08
C GLU A 226 -11.99 -3.73 -27.77
N TRP A 227 -10.77 -4.07 -28.23
CA TRP A 227 -10.50 -5.37 -28.85
C TRP A 227 -10.64 -6.52 -27.85
N VAL A 228 -10.14 -6.34 -26.61
CA VAL A 228 -10.24 -7.35 -25.55
C VAL A 228 -11.70 -7.59 -25.15
N GLU A 229 -12.49 -6.52 -24.99
CA GLU A 229 -13.93 -6.63 -24.70
C GLU A 229 -14.66 -7.41 -25.81
N ASN A 230 -14.48 -6.99 -27.07
CA ASN A 230 -15.09 -7.67 -28.23
C ASN A 230 -14.70 -9.15 -28.34
N PHE A 231 -13.46 -9.50 -27.97
CA PHE A 231 -13.00 -10.90 -27.99
C PHE A 231 -13.79 -11.78 -27.01
N TYR A 232 -14.02 -11.30 -25.79
CA TYR A 232 -14.80 -12.06 -24.81
C TYR A 232 -16.28 -12.07 -25.16
N ASP A 233 -16.85 -10.98 -25.67
CA ASP A 233 -18.24 -10.94 -26.15
C ASP A 233 -18.49 -12.01 -27.23
N GLN A 234 -17.57 -12.15 -28.19
CA GLN A 234 -17.64 -13.18 -29.23
C GLN A 234 -17.59 -14.60 -28.64
N LEU A 235 -16.70 -14.86 -27.68
CA LEU A 235 -16.61 -16.16 -27.02
C LEU A 235 -17.87 -16.50 -26.22
N GLU A 236 -18.49 -15.51 -25.58
CA GLU A 236 -19.76 -15.68 -24.89
C GLU A 236 -20.89 -16.01 -25.87
N GLU A 237 -20.97 -15.28 -26.99
CA GLU A 237 -21.93 -15.57 -28.04
C GLU A 237 -21.78 -16.98 -28.63
N GLU A 238 -20.54 -17.42 -28.89
CA GLU A 238 -20.26 -18.76 -29.42
C GLU A 238 -20.68 -19.86 -28.43
N ASN A 239 -20.39 -19.68 -27.13
CA ASN A 239 -20.79 -20.63 -26.10
C ASN A 239 -22.31 -20.65 -25.88
N ASN A 240 -23.00 -19.51 -26.03
CA ASN A 240 -24.46 -19.43 -25.90
C ASN A 240 -25.22 -19.97 -27.13
N LYS A 241 -24.53 -20.15 -28.26
CA LYS A 241 -25.05 -20.78 -29.48
C LYS A 241 -24.85 -22.31 -29.51
N SER A 242 -24.04 -22.87 -28.61
CA SER A 242 -23.78 -24.30 -28.43
C SER A 242 -24.71 -24.95 -27.41
#